data_AF-A0A9D4CWZ8-F1
#
_entry.id   AF-A0A9D4CWZ8-F1
#
_cell.length_a   1.000
_cell.length_b   1.000
_cell.length_c   1.000
_cell.angle_alpha   90.00
_cell.angle_beta   90.00
_cell.angle_gamma   90.00
#
_symmetry.space_group_name_H-M   'P 1'
#
loop_
_entity.id
_entity.type
_entity.pdbx_description
1 polymer ?
#
loop_
_entity_poly.entity_id
_entity_poly.type
_entity_poly.pdbx_seq_one_letter_code
_entity_poly.pdbx_strand_id
1 'polypeptide(L)'
;MDEISKKLCPICSTQHDVLETSQAVHKDYDRVKIVTKVAYSRIVHFHECIKQYQGKQNCKIPQDVFDKLHQKFQTFRLLNDSDNAHIKYSRITKNTIIMLLKQLNYANHYENANYMYCVLVGKRIDDIKYLEDKIIEDLKELSSLYDSIYGKNKPMELKRKNFINVQYIPFQLLRNRNHMCKLEVFVVLKTIEKKQFYDKICSHLFKILGWSFTPTF
;
A
#
# COMPACT_ATOMS: atom_id res chain seq x y z
N MET A 1 -8.81 -9.38 42.51
CA MET A 1 -8.41 -10.18 43.68
C MET A 1 -7.59 -11.31 43.12
N ASP A 2 -6.27 -11.24 43.30
CA ASP A 2 -5.35 -12.27 42.81
C ASP A 2 -5.53 -13.50 43.69
N GLU A 3 -5.89 -14.64 43.10
CA GLU A 3 -5.97 -15.91 43.82
C GLU A 3 -4.54 -16.43 44.03
N ILE A 4 -4.13 -16.50 45.30
CA ILE A 4 -2.83 -17.05 45.70
C ILE A 4 -2.99 -18.57 45.81
N SER A 5 -2.40 -19.31 44.87
CA SER A 5 -2.43 -20.76 44.84
C SER A 5 -1.21 -21.32 45.56
N LYS A 6 -1.41 -22.20 46.55
CA LYS A 6 -0.36 -22.77 47.39
C LYS A 6 0.08 -24.12 46.83
N LYS A 7 1.36 -24.26 46.47
CA LYS A 7 1.93 -25.53 46.01
C LYS A 7 2.92 -26.07 47.04
N LEU A 8 2.78 -27.36 47.34
CA LEU A 8 3.66 -28.09 48.24
C LEU A 8 4.70 -28.86 47.43
N CYS A 9 5.97 -28.76 47.81
CA CYS A 9 7.02 -29.60 47.26
C CYS A 9 6.80 -31.05 47.70
N PRO A 10 6.66 -32.02 46.79
CA PRO A 10 6.37 -33.41 47.17
C PRO A 10 7.56 -34.14 47.84
N ILE A 11 8.75 -33.53 47.85
CA ILE A 11 9.98 -34.15 48.37
C ILE A 11 10.31 -33.61 49.78
N CYS A 12 10.17 -32.30 50.01
CA CYS A 12 10.53 -31.67 51.28
C CYS A 12 9.35 -31.00 51.99
N SER A 13 8.14 -31.13 51.46
CA SER A 13 6.89 -30.57 52.00
C SER A 13 6.92 -29.05 52.22
N THR A 14 7.90 -28.35 51.65
CA THR A 14 7.99 -26.89 51.72
C THR A 14 6.88 -26.27 50.87
N GLN A 15 6.15 -25.33 51.47
CA GLN A 15 5.03 -24.64 50.83
C GLN A 15 5.51 -23.35 50.17
N HIS A 16 5.18 -23.17 48.89
CA HIS A 16 5.41 -21.94 48.16
C HIS A 16 4.07 -21.32 47.74
N ASP A 17 3.93 -20.02 48.01
CA ASP A 17 2.83 -19.22 47.53
C ASP A 17 3.11 -18.82 46.07
N VAL A 18 2.32 -19.33 45.14
CA VAL A 18 2.46 -19.05 43.71
C VAL A 18 1.34 -18.09 43.30
N LEU A 19 1.73 -16.90 42.85
CA LEU A 19 0.83 -15.96 42.20
C LEU A 19 0.50 -16.50 40.80
N GLU A 20 -0.74 -16.95 40.58
CA GLU A 20 -1.19 -17.39 39.26
C GLU A 20 -1.54 -16.18 38.36
N THR A 21 -0.52 -15.67 37.67
CA THR A 21 -0.69 -14.63 36.64
C THR A 21 -1.14 -15.24 35.30
N SER A 22 -2.23 -16.00 35.27
CA SER A 22 -2.70 -16.70 34.06
C SER A 22 -3.47 -15.79 33.08
N GLN A 23 -4.05 -14.68 33.56
CA GLN A 23 -4.87 -13.78 32.73
C GLN A 23 -4.09 -12.76 31.89
N ALA A 24 -2.87 -12.38 32.31
CA ALA A 24 -2.07 -11.39 31.57
C ALA A 24 -1.43 -12.00 30.31
N VAL A 25 -0.89 -13.22 30.43
CA VAL A 25 -0.16 -13.90 29.34
C VAL A 25 -1.07 -14.21 28.15
N HIS A 26 -2.33 -14.61 28.38
CA HIS A 26 -3.27 -14.91 27.29
C HIS A 26 -3.67 -13.66 26.49
N LYS A 27 -3.91 -12.53 27.18
CA LYS A 27 -4.27 -11.26 26.52
C LYS A 27 -3.11 -10.72 25.68
N ASP A 28 -1.88 -10.89 26.13
CA ASP A 28 -0.70 -10.45 25.39
C ASP A 28 -0.43 -11.33 24.17
N TYR A 29 -0.66 -12.64 24.25
CA TYR A 29 -0.55 -13.54 23.10
C TYR A 29 -1.53 -13.19 21.97
N ASP A 30 -2.80 -12.92 22.29
CA ASP A 30 -3.81 -12.53 21.31
C ASP A 30 -3.49 -11.16 20.68
N ARG A 31 -2.97 -10.21 21.48
CA ARG A 31 -2.50 -8.91 20.97
C ARG A 31 -1.34 -9.06 20.00
N VAL A 32 -0.34 -9.87 20.35
CA VAL A 32 0.81 -10.14 19.47
C VAL A 32 0.33 -10.74 18.15
N LYS A 33 -0.56 -11.74 18.17
CA LYS A 33 -1.15 -12.32 16.95
C LYS A 33 -1.86 -11.30 16.07
N ILE A 34 -2.66 -10.41 16.66
CA ILE A 34 -3.38 -9.37 15.92
C ILE A 34 -2.40 -8.39 15.27
N VAL A 35 -1.38 -7.94 16.00
CA VAL A 35 -0.35 -7.03 15.48
C VAL A 35 0.41 -7.68 14.33
N THR A 36 0.84 -8.93 14.47
CA THR A 36 1.53 -9.68 13.41
C THR A 36 0.65 -9.84 12.16
N LYS A 37 -0.65 -10.14 12.33
CA LYS A 37 -1.59 -10.27 11.21
C LYS A 37 -1.81 -8.94 10.46
N VAL A 38 -1.93 -7.83 11.18
CA VAL A 38 -2.09 -6.50 10.58
C VAL A 38 -0.83 -6.06 9.85
N ALA A 39 0.35 -6.26 10.43
CA ALA A 39 1.63 -5.98 9.78
C ALA A 39 1.81 -6.80 8.50
N TYR A 40 1.51 -8.10 8.56
CA TYR A 40 1.55 -8.99 7.39
C TYR A 40 0.61 -8.53 6.28
N SER A 41 -0.64 -8.18 6.60
CA SER A 41 -1.61 -7.68 5.61
C SER A 41 -1.13 -6.41 4.91
N ARG A 42 -0.50 -5.46 5.63
CA ARG A 42 0.05 -4.23 5.04
C ARG A 42 1.17 -4.53 4.05
N ILE A 43 2.06 -5.45 4.38
CA ILE A 43 3.17 -5.87 3.51
C ILE A 43 2.64 -6.54 2.24
N VAL A 44 1.67 -7.45 2.37
CA VAL A 44 1.04 -8.13 1.22
C VAL A 44 0.41 -7.12 0.28
N HIS A 45 -0.42 -6.21 0.80
CA HIS A 45 -1.03 -5.17 -0.02
C HIS A 45 0.00 -4.25 -0.66
N PHE A 46 1.06 -3.88 0.07
CA PHE A 46 2.12 -3.07 -0.49
C PHE A 46 2.80 -3.76 -1.69
N HIS A 47 3.10 -5.06 -1.59
CA HIS A 47 3.62 -5.82 -2.74
C HIS A 47 2.65 -5.83 -3.93
N GLU A 48 1.35 -5.94 -3.71
CA GLU A 48 0.35 -5.84 -4.78
C GLU A 48 0.40 -4.47 -5.47
N CYS A 49 0.53 -3.39 -4.70
CA CYS A 49 0.66 -2.05 -5.25
C CYS A 49 1.98 -1.82 -6.01
N ILE A 50 3.08 -2.43 -5.57
CA ILE A 50 4.35 -2.40 -6.31
C ILE A 50 4.22 -3.16 -7.64
N LYS A 51 3.54 -4.32 -7.66
CA LYS A 51 3.23 -5.04 -8.91
C LYS A 51 2.32 -4.22 -9.83
N GLN A 52 1.32 -3.54 -9.28
CA GLN A 52 0.45 -2.61 -10.02
C GLN A 52 1.25 -1.44 -10.61
N TYR A 53 2.17 -0.86 -9.85
CA TYR A 53 3.05 0.22 -10.27
C TYR A 53 3.92 -0.19 -11.47
N GLN A 54 4.59 -1.35 -11.38
CA GLN A 54 5.42 -1.90 -12.45
C GLN A 54 4.62 -2.50 -13.63
N GLY A 55 3.28 -2.57 -13.54
CA GLY A 55 2.45 -3.24 -14.53
C GLY A 55 2.67 -4.75 -14.60
N LYS A 56 3.17 -5.37 -13.53
CA LYS A 56 3.49 -6.80 -13.39
C LYS A 56 2.44 -7.58 -12.58
N GLN A 57 1.29 -6.99 -12.33
CA GLN A 57 0.20 -7.65 -11.61
C GLN A 57 -0.36 -8.82 -12.42
N ASN A 58 -0.81 -9.85 -11.72
CA ASN A 58 -1.47 -10.99 -12.35
C ASN A 58 -2.97 -10.72 -12.44
N CYS A 59 -3.43 -10.23 -13.59
CA CYS A 59 -4.85 -10.00 -13.86
C CYS A 59 -5.23 -10.52 -15.24
N LYS A 60 -6.48 -10.97 -15.36
CA LYS A 60 -7.09 -11.36 -16.63
C LYS A 60 -8.12 -10.30 -16.99
N ILE A 61 -7.78 -9.46 -17.96
CA ILE A 61 -8.67 -8.40 -18.45
C ILE A 61 -9.34 -8.94 -19.72
N PRO A 62 -10.69 -8.96 -19.80
CA PRO A 62 -11.39 -9.40 -20.99
C PRO A 62 -10.99 -8.59 -22.23
N GLN A 63 -10.89 -9.24 -23.38
CA GLN A 63 -10.51 -8.60 -24.64
C GLN A 63 -11.49 -7.48 -25.03
N ASP A 64 -12.77 -7.62 -24.70
CA ASP A 64 -13.81 -6.61 -25.00
C ASP A 64 -13.50 -5.24 -24.39
N VAL A 65 -12.81 -5.20 -23.23
CA VAL A 65 -12.38 -3.96 -22.59
C VAL A 65 -11.31 -3.27 -23.42
N PHE A 66 -10.34 -4.03 -23.95
CA PHE A 66 -9.32 -3.50 -24.85
C PHE A 66 -9.92 -3.01 -26.18
N ASP A 67 -10.89 -3.74 -26.73
CA ASP A 67 -11.54 -3.38 -27.99
C ASP A 67 -12.35 -2.08 -27.83
N LYS A 68 -13.11 -1.93 -26.74
CA LYS A 68 -13.83 -0.69 -26.42
C LYS A 68 -12.90 0.48 -26.17
N LEU A 69 -11.76 0.26 -25.51
CA LEU A 69 -10.72 1.29 -25.36
C LEU A 69 -10.16 1.69 -26.73
N HIS A 70 -9.89 0.72 -27.60
CA HIS A 70 -9.40 0.96 -28.96
C HIS A 70 -10.35 1.84 -29.78
N GLN A 71 -11.64 1.51 -29.77
CA GLN A 71 -12.68 2.30 -30.45
C GLN A 71 -12.74 3.74 -29.92
N LYS A 72 -12.57 3.94 -28.61
CA LYS A 72 -12.49 5.28 -28.03
C LYS A 72 -11.22 6.02 -28.46
N PHE A 73 -10.06 5.36 -28.50
CA PHE A 73 -8.84 5.97 -29.01
C PHE A 73 -8.97 6.44 -30.46
N GLN A 74 -9.63 5.64 -31.32
CA GLN A 74 -9.95 6.02 -32.70
C GLN A 74 -10.88 7.23 -32.75
N THR A 75 -11.96 7.19 -31.97
CA THR A 75 -12.95 8.28 -31.89
C THR A 75 -12.31 9.62 -31.51
N PHE A 76 -11.40 9.60 -30.53
CA PHE A 76 -10.66 10.79 -30.09
C PHE A 76 -9.41 11.10 -30.94
N ARG A 77 -9.17 10.37 -32.03
CA ARG A 77 -8.01 10.52 -32.93
C ARG A 77 -6.67 10.50 -32.19
N LEU A 78 -6.56 9.62 -31.20
CA LEU A 78 -5.36 9.46 -30.36
C LEU A 78 -4.35 8.46 -30.94
N LEU A 79 -4.74 7.72 -31.97
CA LEU A 79 -3.89 6.73 -32.62
C LEU A 79 -3.05 7.37 -33.72
N ASN A 80 -1.79 6.95 -33.83
CA ASN A 80 -0.97 7.27 -35.00
C ASN A 80 -1.27 6.30 -36.15
N ASP A 81 -1.04 6.78 -37.36
CA ASP A 81 -1.15 6.00 -38.58
C ASP A 81 0.08 5.09 -38.73
N SER A 82 0.05 3.93 -38.07
CA SER A 82 1.09 2.92 -38.12
C SER A 82 0.54 1.57 -37.64
N ASP A 83 0.99 0.50 -38.28
CA ASP A 83 0.69 -0.88 -37.85
C ASP A 83 1.53 -1.33 -36.65
N ASN A 84 2.64 -0.65 -36.37
CA ASN A 84 3.46 -0.94 -35.20
C ASN A 84 2.76 -0.42 -33.93
N ALA A 85 2.37 -1.34 -33.03
CA ALA A 85 1.66 -0.99 -31.79
C ALA A 85 2.38 0.08 -30.95
N HIS A 86 3.71 0.04 -30.85
CA HIS A 86 4.48 1.05 -30.12
C HIS A 86 4.28 2.45 -30.68
N ILE A 87 4.22 2.58 -32.01
CA ILE A 87 4.02 3.85 -32.70
C ILE A 87 2.54 4.22 -32.64
N LYS A 88 1.64 3.28 -32.96
CA LYS A 88 0.18 3.46 -32.98
C LYS A 88 -0.34 4.05 -31.67
N TYR A 89 0.17 3.57 -30.54
CA TYR A 89 -0.29 3.96 -29.21
C TYR A 89 0.65 4.95 -28.48
N SER A 90 1.65 5.53 -29.16
CA SER A 90 2.67 6.36 -28.49
C SER A 90 2.13 7.63 -27.81
N ARG A 91 0.98 8.15 -28.25
CA ARG A 91 0.30 9.31 -27.64
C ARG A 91 -0.56 8.94 -26.43
N ILE A 92 -0.80 7.66 -26.21
CA ILE A 92 -1.62 7.20 -25.10
C ILE A 92 -0.79 7.32 -23.83
N THR A 93 -1.43 7.76 -22.76
CA THR A 93 -0.85 7.75 -21.42
C THR A 93 -1.73 6.91 -20.49
N LYS A 94 -1.19 6.54 -19.33
CA LYS A 94 -1.98 5.93 -18.25
C LYS A 94 -3.21 6.78 -17.89
N ASN A 95 -3.07 8.11 -17.82
CA ASN A 95 -4.16 9.02 -17.51
C ASN A 95 -5.26 8.98 -18.58
N THR A 96 -4.87 8.89 -19.85
CA THR A 96 -5.80 8.67 -20.97
C THR A 96 -6.61 7.38 -20.76
N ILE A 97 -5.95 6.28 -20.41
CA ILE A 97 -6.62 4.99 -20.16
C ILE A 97 -7.61 5.14 -18.99
N ILE A 98 -7.20 5.70 -17.85
CA ILE A 98 -8.09 5.92 -16.70
C ILE A 98 -9.30 6.78 -17.08
N MET A 99 -9.08 7.85 -17.84
CA MET A 99 -10.15 8.74 -18.29
C MET A 99 -11.18 8.00 -19.14
N LEU A 100 -10.74 7.19 -20.11
CA LEU A 100 -11.64 6.42 -20.97
C LEU A 100 -12.34 5.28 -20.24
N LEU A 101 -11.65 4.59 -19.32
CA LEU A 101 -12.29 3.60 -18.46
C LEU A 101 -13.42 4.22 -17.63
N LYS A 102 -13.24 5.46 -17.15
CA LYS A 102 -14.32 6.20 -16.46
C LYS A 102 -15.50 6.48 -17.38
N GLN A 103 -15.25 6.92 -18.61
CA GLN A 103 -16.31 7.16 -19.59
C GLN A 103 -17.06 5.88 -19.99
N LEU A 104 -16.38 4.74 -19.99
CA LEU A 104 -16.96 3.42 -20.29
C LEU A 104 -17.59 2.74 -19.06
N ASN A 105 -17.58 3.39 -17.90
CA ASN A 105 -18.04 2.83 -16.62
C ASN A 105 -17.30 1.56 -16.16
N TYR A 106 -16.03 1.39 -16.54
CA TYR A 106 -15.18 0.27 -16.14
C TYR A 106 -14.39 0.52 -14.84
N ALA A 107 -15.13 0.77 -13.76
CA ALA A 107 -14.54 1.11 -12.46
C ALA A 107 -13.59 0.05 -11.90
N ASN A 108 -13.89 -1.23 -12.15
CA ASN A 108 -13.10 -2.37 -11.67
C ASN A 108 -11.72 -2.49 -12.35
N HIS A 109 -11.47 -1.71 -13.40
CA HIS A 109 -10.22 -1.76 -14.16
C HIS A 109 -9.30 -0.56 -13.92
N TYR A 110 -9.65 0.38 -13.03
CA TYR A 110 -8.82 1.57 -12.81
C TYR A 110 -7.43 1.24 -12.25
N GLU A 111 -7.33 0.25 -11.35
CA GLU A 111 -6.05 -0.26 -10.83
C GLU A 111 -5.23 -1.00 -11.89
N ASN A 112 -5.88 -1.44 -12.97
CA ASN A 112 -5.27 -2.16 -14.07
C ASN A 112 -4.68 -1.25 -15.15
N ALA A 113 -4.79 0.07 -15.02
CA ALA A 113 -4.37 1.03 -16.05
C ALA A 113 -2.89 0.93 -16.44
N ASN A 114 -1.99 0.68 -15.48
CA ASN A 114 -0.56 0.48 -15.76
C ASN A 114 -0.33 -0.81 -16.57
N TYR A 115 -0.99 -1.90 -16.21
CA TYR A 115 -0.90 -3.15 -16.95
C TYR A 115 -1.46 -3.00 -18.37
N MET A 116 -2.65 -2.39 -18.52
CA MET A 116 -3.24 -2.10 -19.82
C MET A 116 -2.33 -1.23 -20.69
N TYR A 117 -1.68 -0.23 -20.09
CA TYR A 117 -0.70 0.60 -20.78
C TYR A 117 0.49 -0.22 -21.31
N CYS A 118 1.07 -1.07 -20.46
CA CYS A 118 2.16 -1.97 -20.86
C CYS A 118 1.74 -2.90 -22.01
N VAL A 119 0.52 -3.46 -21.97
CA VAL A 119 0.00 -4.36 -23.01
C VAL A 119 -0.22 -3.62 -24.33
N LEU A 120 -0.85 -2.44 -24.29
CA LEU A 120 -1.15 -1.66 -25.49
C LEU A 120 0.12 -1.10 -26.13
N VAL A 121 0.96 -0.44 -25.35
CA VAL A 121 2.15 0.28 -25.85
C VAL A 121 3.34 -0.66 -25.99
N GLY A 122 3.32 -1.86 -25.39
CA GLY A 122 4.44 -2.81 -25.41
C GLY A 122 5.67 -2.36 -24.60
N LYS A 123 5.60 -1.24 -23.87
CA LYS A 123 6.72 -0.66 -23.13
C LYS A 123 6.59 -0.91 -21.64
N ARG A 124 7.69 -1.29 -20.98
CA ARG A 124 7.76 -1.36 -19.51
C ARG A 124 7.76 0.05 -18.92
N ILE A 125 6.92 0.27 -17.90
CA ILE A 125 6.73 1.58 -17.27
C ILE A 125 7.95 1.96 -16.45
N ASP A 126 8.35 1.10 -15.52
CA ASP A 126 9.45 1.32 -14.60
C ASP A 126 9.79 -0.01 -13.91
N ASP A 127 11.06 -0.25 -13.58
CA ASP A 127 11.49 -1.46 -12.86
C ASP A 127 12.29 -1.13 -11.60
N ILE A 128 11.60 -1.23 -10.47
CA ILE A 128 12.13 -0.89 -9.14
C ILE A 128 12.61 -2.12 -8.36
N LYS A 129 12.85 -3.26 -9.02
CA LYS A 129 13.31 -4.50 -8.36
C LYS A 129 14.53 -4.28 -7.45
N TYR A 130 15.43 -3.36 -7.82
CA TYR A 130 16.62 -3.01 -7.06
C TYR A 130 16.34 -2.25 -5.74
N LEU A 131 15.11 -1.76 -5.54
CA LEU A 131 14.65 -1.07 -4.33
C LEU A 131 13.63 -1.85 -3.52
N GLU A 132 13.00 -2.88 -4.08
CA GLU A 132 11.86 -3.58 -3.47
C GLU A 132 12.13 -4.00 -2.01
N ASP A 133 13.26 -4.64 -1.72
CA ASP A 133 13.59 -5.06 -0.35
C ASP A 133 13.75 -3.85 0.59
N LYS A 134 14.40 -2.78 0.13
CA LYS A 134 14.64 -1.56 0.92
C LYS A 134 13.34 -0.83 1.26
N ILE A 135 12.42 -0.69 0.29
CA ILE A 135 11.13 -0.02 0.54
C ILE A 135 10.19 -0.86 1.40
N ILE A 136 10.37 -2.19 1.43
CA ILE A 136 9.66 -3.07 2.36
C ILE A 136 10.18 -2.89 3.79
N GLU A 137 11.49 -2.74 3.98
CA GLU A 137 12.08 -2.37 5.27
C GLU A 137 11.58 -1.01 5.74
N ASP A 138 11.58 -0.01 4.86
CA ASP A 138 11.02 1.31 5.16
C ASP A 138 9.54 1.23 5.55
N LEU A 139 8.75 0.42 4.84
CA LEU A 139 7.34 0.23 5.18
C LEU A 139 7.17 -0.34 6.59
N LYS A 140 8.01 -1.30 7.00
CA LYS A 140 7.96 -1.90 8.34
C LYS A 140 8.28 -0.87 9.41
N GLU A 141 9.35 -0.09 9.22
CA GLU A 141 9.76 0.97 10.14
C GLU A 141 8.67 2.05 10.26
N LEU A 142 8.17 2.53 9.12
CA LEU A 142 7.08 3.51 9.07
C LEU A 142 5.80 2.98 9.73
N SER A 143 5.44 1.73 9.48
CA SER A 143 4.26 1.08 10.06
C SER A 143 4.37 0.94 11.58
N SER A 144 5.55 0.56 12.06
CA SER A 144 5.84 0.43 13.50
C SER A 144 5.71 1.78 14.20
N LEU A 145 6.31 2.83 13.63
CA LEU A 145 6.19 4.19 14.15
C LEU A 145 4.75 4.71 14.11
N TYR A 146 4.04 4.45 13.01
CA TYR A 146 2.63 4.82 12.90
C TYR A 146 1.80 4.16 14.01
N ASP A 147 1.95 2.86 14.25
CA ASP A 147 1.20 2.15 15.28
C ASP A 147 1.59 2.60 16.70
N SER A 148 2.83 3.05 16.92
CA SER A 148 3.28 3.54 18.23
C SER A 148 2.69 4.91 18.59
N ILE A 149 2.43 5.77 17.60
CA ILE A 149 1.92 7.13 17.79
C ILE A 149 0.39 7.21 17.62
N TYR A 150 -0.13 6.56 16.57
CA TYR A 150 -1.50 6.71 16.09
C TYR A 150 -2.36 5.45 16.26
N GLY A 151 -1.75 4.36 16.76
CA GLY A 151 -2.43 3.09 17.03
C GLY A 151 -3.50 3.19 18.12
N LYS A 152 -4.15 2.05 18.40
CA LYS A 152 -5.18 1.98 19.43
C LYS A 152 -4.59 2.26 20.82
N ASN A 153 -5.28 3.06 21.63
CA ASN A 153 -4.86 3.47 22.97
C ASN A 153 -3.54 4.27 22.97
N LYS A 154 -3.25 5.02 21.91
CA LYS A 154 -2.07 5.89 21.80
C LYS A 154 -2.43 7.36 21.94
N PRO A 155 -1.47 8.24 22.32
CA PRO A 155 -1.73 9.65 22.60
C PRO A 155 -2.42 10.40 21.46
N MET A 156 -2.15 9.98 20.21
CA MET A 156 -2.72 10.59 19.02
C MET A 156 -3.66 9.63 18.27
N GLU A 157 -4.30 8.67 18.95
CA GLU A 157 -5.15 7.66 18.29
C GLU A 157 -6.08 8.29 17.24
N LEU A 158 -5.96 7.80 15.99
CA LEU A 158 -6.78 8.27 14.89
C LEU A 158 -8.09 7.48 14.84
N LYS A 159 -9.22 8.20 14.73
CA LYS A 159 -10.54 7.59 14.44
C LYS A 159 -10.52 6.77 13.15
N ARG A 160 -9.67 7.14 12.18
CA ARG A 160 -9.49 6.43 10.90
C ARG A 160 -8.13 5.72 10.90
N LYS A 161 -8.16 4.38 10.85
CA LYS A 161 -6.97 3.52 11.02
C LYS A 161 -6.25 3.13 9.71
N ASN A 162 -6.76 3.57 8.56
CA ASN A 162 -6.26 3.19 7.23
C ASN A 162 -5.25 4.20 6.64
N PHE A 163 -4.43 4.85 7.46
CA PHE A 163 -3.43 5.83 7.00
C PHE A 163 -2.40 5.22 6.03
N ILE A 164 -2.15 3.91 6.12
CA ILE A 164 -1.33 3.20 5.14
C ILE A 164 -2.21 2.95 3.91
N ASN A 165 -2.56 4.03 3.22
CA ASN A 165 -3.16 3.92 1.91
C ASN A 165 -2.08 3.38 0.97
N VAL A 166 -2.37 2.21 0.44
CA VAL A 166 -1.45 1.35 -0.28
C VAL A 166 -0.93 1.98 -1.58
N GLN A 167 -1.56 3.04 -2.09
CA GLN A 167 -1.09 3.74 -3.28
C GLN A 167 -0.33 5.04 -3.02
N TYR A 168 -0.50 5.62 -1.82
CA TYR A 168 0.19 6.86 -1.43
C TYR A 168 1.57 6.57 -0.83
N ILE A 169 1.67 5.55 0.03
CA ILE A 169 2.93 5.22 0.71
C ILE A 169 4.04 4.78 -0.25
N PRO A 170 3.80 3.94 -1.29
CA PRO A 170 4.84 3.60 -2.26
C PRO A 170 5.47 4.82 -2.93
N PHE A 171 4.67 5.83 -3.28
CA PHE A 171 5.18 7.08 -3.84
C PHE A 171 6.16 7.75 -2.87
N GLN A 172 5.77 7.93 -1.60
CA GLN A 172 6.62 8.59 -0.60
C GLN A 172 7.91 7.81 -0.34
N LEU A 173 7.83 6.48 -0.23
CA LEU A 173 9.00 5.63 0.00
C LEU A 173 9.98 5.64 -1.18
N LEU A 174 9.48 5.59 -2.42
CA LEU A 174 10.31 5.70 -3.61
C LEU A 174 11.01 7.06 -3.68
N ARG A 175 10.29 8.15 -3.40
CA ARG A 175 10.88 9.49 -3.34
C ARG A 175 11.93 9.62 -2.26
N ASN A 176 11.71 9.04 -1.08
CA ASN A 176 12.69 9.01 0.01
C ASN A 176 13.98 8.26 -0.39
N ARG A 177 13.87 7.23 -1.24
CA ARG A 177 15.01 6.50 -1.82
C ARG A 177 15.57 7.16 -3.09
N ASN A 178 15.25 8.43 -3.33
CA ASN A 178 15.68 9.23 -4.49
C ASN A 178 15.25 8.66 -5.85
N HIS A 179 14.25 7.78 -5.88
CA HIS A 179 13.71 7.23 -7.11
C HIS A 179 12.69 8.20 -7.73
N MET A 180 12.90 8.52 -9.00
CA MET A 180 12.11 9.52 -9.72
C MET A 180 10.79 8.93 -10.23
N CYS A 181 9.74 8.99 -9.41
CA CYS A 181 8.39 8.62 -9.80
C CYS A 181 7.43 9.83 -9.78
N LYS A 182 6.41 9.82 -10.64
CA LYS A 182 5.34 10.83 -10.65
C LYS A 182 4.12 10.32 -9.89
N LEU A 183 3.46 11.21 -9.13
CA LEU A 183 2.28 10.86 -8.34
C LEU A 183 1.13 10.29 -9.21
N GLU A 184 0.98 10.77 -10.44
CA GLU A 184 -0.04 10.33 -11.41
C GLU A 184 0.06 8.84 -11.78
N VAL A 185 1.25 8.24 -11.63
CA VAL A 185 1.49 6.81 -11.87
C VAL A 185 0.87 5.94 -10.78
N PHE A 186 0.53 6.52 -9.64
CA PHE A 186 -0.25 5.89 -8.59
C PHE A 186 -1.72 6.34 -8.74
N VAL A 187 -2.69 5.43 -8.60
CA VAL A 187 -4.14 5.78 -8.61
C VAL A 187 -4.48 6.40 -7.25
N VAL A 188 -3.93 7.58 -6.98
CA VAL A 188 -4.01 8.20 -5.65
C VAL A 188 -5.38 8.83 -5.39
N LEU A 189 -5.75 8.81 -4.12
CA LEU A 189 -6.84 9.48 -3.41
C LEU A 189 -7.59 10.58 -4.17
N LYS A 190 -8.93 10.49 -4.12
CA LYS A 190 -9.86 11.31 -4.91
C LYS A 190 -10.14 12.72 -4.35
N THR A 191 -9.95 12.98 -3.06
CA THR A 191 -10.37 14.25 -2.43
C THR A 191 -9.20 15.01 -1.79
N ILE A 192 -9.26 16.35 -1.86
CA ILE A 192 -8.23 17.26 -1.32
C ILE A 192 -8.05 17.05 0.19
N GLU A 193 -9.15 16.97 0.93
CA GLU A 193 -9.15 16.72 2.39
C GLU A 193 -8.42 15.44 2.77
N LYS A 194 -8.61 14.36 1.97
CA LYS A 194 -7.89 13.11 2.20
C LYS A 194 -6.41 13.36 1.96
N LYS A 195 -6.01 13.92 0.82
CA LYS A 195 -4.60 14.20 0.50
C LYS A 195 -3.90 15.00 1.61
N GLN A 196 -4.50 16.10 2.05
CA GLN A 196 -3.96 16.93 3.14
C GLN A 196 -3.81 16.14 4.45
N PHE A 197 -4.79 15.29 4.78
CA PHE A 197 -4.70 14.41 5.94
C PHE A 197 -3.52 13.42 5.83
N TYR A 198 -3.34 12.76 4.69
CA TYR A 198 -2.22 11.84 4.51
C TYR A 198 -0.88 12.58 4.52
N ASP A 199 -0.76 13.73 3.85
CA ASP A 199 0.46 14.54 3.87
C ASP A 199 0.83 14.99 5.29
N LYS A 200 -0.16 15.41 6.09
CA LYS A 200 0.07 15.81 7.49
C LYS A 200 0.62 14.67 8.34
N ILE A 201 0.02 13.48 8.25
CA ILE A 201 0.47 12.33 9.04
C ILE A 201 1.81 11.80 8.52
N CYS A 202 1.98 11.69 7.20
CA CYS A 202 3.20 11.18 6.58
C CYS A 202 4.39 12.09 6.85
N SER A 203 4.24 13.41 6.66
CA SER A 203 5.30 14.39 6.94
C SER A 203 5.73 14.36 8.41
N HIS A 204 4.79 14.18 9.35
CA HIS A 204 5.12 14.04 10.75
C HIS A 204 5.95 12.79 11.03
N LEU A 205 5.55 11.62 10.49
CA LEU A 205 6.29 10.38 10.66
C LEU A 205 7.68 10.46 10.01
N PHE A 206 7.77 10.97 8.79
CA PHE A 206 9.03 11.12 8.07
C PHE A 206 9.99 12.06 8.80
N LYS A 207 9.47 13.15 9.39
CA LYS A 207 10.27 14.04 10.23
C LYS A 207 10.89 13.32 11.43
N ILE A 208 10.15 12.44 12.09
CA ILE A 208 10.65 11.65 13.23
C ILE A 208 11.73 10.66 12.77
N LEU A 209 11.55 10.03 11.61
CA LEU A 209 12.49 9.06 11.04
C LEU A 209 13.71 9.72 10.37
N GLY A 210 13.75 11.05 10.26
CA GLY A 210 14.80 11.76 9.52
C GLY A 210 14.74 11.52 8.00
N TRP A 211 13.56 11.19 7.47
CA TRP A 211 13.33 10.88 6.06
C TRP A 211 12.89 12.10 5.26
N SER A 212 13.14 12.04 3.95
CA SER A 212 12.78 13.10 3.01
C SER A 212 11.34 12.93 2.52
N PHE A 213 10.50 13.93 2.82
CA PHE A 213 9.08 13.94 2.47
C PHE A 213 8.84 14.74 1.18
N THR A 214 8.01 14.22 0.27
CA THR A 214 7.59 14.94 -0.94
C THR A 214 6.12 15.35 -0.84
N PRO A 215 5.79 16.66 -0.73
CA PRO A 215 4.41 17.13 -0.71
C PRO A 215 3.64 16.70 -1.97
N THR A 216 2.38 16.31 -1.81
CA THR A 216 1.49 15.95 -2.92
C THR A 216 0.48 17.04 -3.26
N PHE A 217 0.51 18.13 -2.49
CA PHE A 217 -0.26 19.36 -2.63
C PHE A 217 0.64 20.56 -2.34
#